data_AF-A0A1V4UPR9-F1
#
_entry.id   AF-A0A1V4UPR9-F1
#
_cell.length_a   1.000
_cell.length_b   1.000
_cell.length_c   1.000
_cell.angle_alpha   90.00
_cell.angle_beta   90.00
_cell.angle_gamma   90.00
#
_symmetry.space_group_name_H-M   'P 1'
#
loop_
_entity.id
_entity.type
_entity.pdbx_description
1 polymer ?
#
loop_
_entity_poly.entity_id
_entity_poly.type
_entity_poly.pdbx_seq_one_letter_code
_entity_poly.pdbx_strand_id
1 'polypeptide(L)'
;MNDPRCITMLVVSILVQTGLTSSAPMPLLMIVNNDSMECARFLPGDECMDCSPPEGWDIFGPYDSCPENYKVVNVTGICRGFENERCCTEKHTGASGDCRNLVMNNKTKKCAFVANASNCSLPFGWLAMPENASQSMWVCPIDYDWTLLNCT
;
A
#
# COMPACT_ATOMS: atom_id res chain seq x y z
N MET A 1 45.27 31.24 34.21
CA MET A 1 44.57 32.40 33.61
C MET A 1 44.48 32.14 32.11
N ASN A 2 43.25 32.18 31.61
CA ASN A 2 42.81 31.75 30.28
C ASN A 2 43.40 32.64 29.17
N ASP A 3 43.76 32.04 28.03
CA ASP A 3 43.77 32.74 26.74
C ASP A 3 42.94 31.92 25.71
N PRO A 4 41.78 32.43 25.26
CA PRO A 4 40.74 31.68 24.55
C PRO A 4 40.82 31.84 23.02
N ARG A 5 41.96 31.50 22.41
CA ARG A 5 42.14 31.61 20.96
C ARG A 5 42.20 30.25 20.28
N CYS A 6 41.11 29.51 20.37
CA CYS A 6 40.80 28.48 19.38
C CYS A 6 39.28 28.29 19.38
N ILE A 7 38.56 29.36 18.98
CA ILE A 7 37.12 29.27 18.75
C ILE A 7 36.94 28.41 17.50
N THR A 8 36.66 27.15 17.77
CA THR A 8 36.29 26.08 16.86
C THR A 8 35.00 26.48 16.13
N MET A 9 35.10 27.20 15.01
CA MET A 9 34.01 27.25 14.04
C MET A 9 34.07 25.99 13.18
N LEU A 10 33.54 24.89 13.70
CA LEU A 10 33.13 23.76 12.88
C LEU A 10 31.60 23.87 12.74
N VAL A 11 31.16 24.64 11.74
CA VAL A 11 29.75 24.66 11.32
C VAL A 11 29.49 23.32 10.66
N VAL A 12 28.98 22.36 11.44
CA VAL A 12 28.47 21.08 10.91
C VAL A 12 27.15 21.38 10.23
N SER A 13 27.20 21.70 8.93
CA SER A 13 26.04 21.74 8.05
C SER A 13 25.53 20.31 7.87
N ILE A 14 24.64 19.87 8.77
CA ILE A 14 23.85 18.65 8.57
C ILE A 14 22.81 18.99 7.49
N LEU A 15 23.19 18.77 6.24
CA LEU A 15 22.23 18.62 5.14
C LEU A 15 21.37 17.41 5.48
N VAL A 16 20.20 17.66 6.07
CA VAL A 16 19.14 16.67 6.21
C VAL A 16 18.70 16.32 4.80
N GLN A 17 19.29 15.27 4.24
CA GLN A 17 18.76 14.61 3.06
C GLN A 17 17.44 13.96 3.48
N THR A 18 16.34 14.72 3.43
CA THR A 18 15.01 14.12 3.34
C THR A 18 14.93 13.47 1.97
N GLY A 19 15.46 12.25 1.87
CA GLY A 19 15.33 11.43 0.69
C GLY A 19 13.84 11.26 0.41
N LEU A 20 13.36 11.93 -0.62
CA LEU A 20 12.11 11.57 -1.27
C LEU A 20 12.34 10.17 -1.83
N THR A 21 11.91 9.15 -1.11
CA THR A 21 11.85 7.79 -1.62
C THR A 21 10.84 7.80 -2.75
N SER A 22 11.31 8.00 -3.98
CA SER A 22 10.51 7.74 -5.17
C SER A 22 10.40 6.23 -5.26
N SER A 23 9.25 5.68 -4.84
CA SER A 23 8.90 4.31 -5.21
C SER A 23 8.78 4.29 -6.73
N ALA A 24 9.74 3.63 -7.40
CA ALA A 24 9.60 3.34 -8.82
C ALA A 24 8.41 2.38 -8.99
N PRO A 25 7.54 2.58 -9.99
CA PRO A 25 6.43 1.66 -10.23
C PRO A 25 6.98 0.26 -10.49
N MET A 26 6.33 -0.76 -9.94
CA MET A 26 6.72 -2.15 -10.15
C MET A 26 6.71 -2.46 -11.67
N PRO A 27 7.75 -3.10 -12.22
CA PRO A 27 7.79 -3.38 -13.64
C PRO A 27 6.66 -4.33 -14.04
N LEU A 28 6.09 -4.10 -15.23
CA LEU A 28 5.13 -5.02 -15.81
C LEU A 28 5.81 -6.34 -16.15
N LEU A 29 5.15 -7.45 -15.85
CA LEU A 29 5.55 -8.80 -16.22
C LEU A 29 4.90 -9.19 -17.56
N MET A 30 5.56 -10.05 -18.32
CA MET A 30 4.90 -10.76 -19.41
C MET A 30 4.17 -11.96 -18.81
N ILE A 31 2.92 -12.18 -19.19
CA ILE A 31 2.19 -13.41 -18.85
C ILE A 31 1.69 -14.06 -20.13
N VAL A 32 1.63 -15.39 -20.15
CA VAL A 32 1.19 -16.16 -21.32
C VAL A 32 0.19 -17.23 -20.91
N ASN A 33 -0.82 -17.44 -21.74
CA ASN A 33 -1.69 -18.60 -21.67
C ASN A 33 -1.39 -19.48 -22.88
N ASN A 34 -0.77 -20.64 -22.64
CA ASN A 34 -0.34 -21.53 -23.71
C ASN A 34 -1.53 -22.23 -24.40
N ASP A 35 -2.64 -22.45 -23.69
CA ASP A 35 -3.82 -23.13 -24.22
C ASP A 35 -4.59 -22.25 -25.20
N SER A 36 -4.74 -20.96 -24.89
CA SER A 36 -5.41 -19.98 -25.76
C SER A 36 -4.45 -19.27 -26.74
N MET A 37 -3.14 -19.49 -26.61
CA MET A 37 -2.09 -18.76 -27.33
C MET A 37 -2.25 -17.25 -27.16
N GLU A 38 -2.40 -16.80 -25.92
CA GLU A 38 -2.59 -15.38 -25.58
C GLU A 38 -1.47 -14.88 -24.67
N CYS A 39 -1.13 -13.61 -24.78
CA CYS A 39 -0.12 -12.97 -23.95
C CYS A 39 -0.62 -11.61 -23.44
N ALA A 40 -0.10 -11.14 -22.31
CA ALA A 40 -0.43 -9.82 -21.79
C ALA A 40 0.74 -9.22 -21.00
N ARG A 41 0.76 -7.87 -20.93
CA ARG A 41 1.55 -7.15 -19.94
C ARG A 41 0.74 -7.05 -18.66
N PHE A 42 1.31 -7.50 -17.56
CA PHE A 42 0.62 -7.67 -16.29
C PHE A 42 1.29 -6.85 -15.19
N LEU A 43 0.51 -6.11 -14.40
CA LEU A 43 1.02 -5.43 -13.21
C LEU A 43 0.85 -6.36 -12.00
N PRO A 44 1.93 -6.91 -11.43
CA PRO A 44 1.86 -7.85 -10.32
C PRO A 44 1.47 -7.21 -8.97
N GLY A 45 1.28 -5.90 -8.90
CA GLY A 45 0.90 -5.20 -7.69
C GLY A 45 1.65 -3.87 -7.52
N ASP A 46 1.47 -3.28 -6.34
CA ASP A 46 2.17 -2.09 -5.87
C ASP A 46 2.42 -2.19 -4.35
N GLU A 47 2.73 -1.09 -3.67
CA GLU A 47 2.95 -1.11 -2.22
C GLU A 47 1.70 -1.41 -1.38
N CYS A 48 0.52 -1.47 -2.01
CA CYS A 48 -0.78 -1.60 -1.36
C CYS A 48 -1.52 -2.89 -1.69
N MET A 49 -1.12 -3.63 -2.72
CA MET A 49 -1.71 -4.91 -3.07
C MET A 49 -0.75 -5.80 -3.84
N ASP A 50 -0.95 -7.11 -3.70
CA ASP A 50 -0.40 -8.12 -4.61
C ASP A 50 -1.48 -8.58 -5.59
N CYS A 51 -1.12 -8.72 -6.85
CA CYS A 51 -1.98 -9.25 -7.90
C CYS A 51 -1.35 -10.51 -8.52
N SER A 52 -2.14 -11.56 -8.65
CA SER A 52 -1.77 -12.75 -9.43
C SER A 52 -2.53 -12.79 -10.75
N PRO A 53 -1.96 -13.35 -11.83
CA PRO A 53 -2.72 -13.68 -13.02
C PRO A 53 -3.85 -14.66 -12.67
N PRO A 54 -4.93 -14.72 -13.49
CA PRO A 54 -5.91 -15.79 -13.40
C PRO A 54 -5.26 -17.16 -13.61
N GLU A 55 -5.97 -18.21 -13.19
CA GLU A 55 -5.54 -19.59 -13.45
C GLU A 55 -5.29 -19.85 -14.94
N GLY A 56 -4.27 -20.66 -15.26
CA GLY A 56 -3.87 -20.99 -16.63
C GLY A 56 -2.91 -19.99 -17.29
N TRP A 57 -2.46 -18.97 -16.56
CA TRP A 57 -1.45 -18.02 -17.04
C TRP A 57 -0.09 -18.27 -16.38
N ASP A 58 0.95 -18.44 -17.20
CA ASP A 58 2.33 -18.53 -16.76
C ASP A 58 2.97 -17.14 -16.70
N ILE A 59 3.79 -16.91 -15.68
CA ILE A 59 4.54 -15.66 -15.49
C ILE A 59 5.91 -15.77 -16.13
N PHE A 60 6.16 -14.87 -17.06
CA PHE A 60 7.46 -14.63 -17.69
C PHE A 60 8.07 -13.36 -17.06
N GLY A 61 9.33 -13.08 -17.38
CA GLY A 61 10.07 -11.93 -16.86
C GLY A 61 9.62 -10.57 -17.43
N PRO A 62 10.08 -9.46 -16.82
CA PRO A 62 9.69 -8.11 -17.24
C PRO A 62 10.22 -7.70 -18.63
N TYR A 63 11.30 -8.36 -19.08
CA TYR A 63 11.93 -8.09 -20.37
C TYR A 63 11.52 -9.06 -21.47
N ASP A 64 10.70 -10.06 -21.15
CA ASP A 64 10.23 -11.00 -22.14
C ASP A 64 9.24 -10.35 -23.11
N SER A 65 9.26 -10.87 -24.33
CA SER A 65 8.36 -10.47 -25.41
C SER A 65 7.21 -11.45 -25.52
N CYS A 66 6.07 -10.96 -26.00
CA CYS A 66 4.99 -11.85 -26.41
C CYS A 66 5.48 -12.77 -27.53
N PRO A 67 5.24 -14.10 -27.46
CA PRO A 67 5.64 -15.00 -28.53
C PRO A 67 4.99 -14.63 -29.87
N GLU A 68 5.68 -14.88 -30.98
CA GLU A 68 5.29 -14.37 -32.33
C GLU A 68 3.89 -14.82 -32.79
N ASN A 69 3.41 -15.97 -32.31
CA ASN A 69 2.11 -16.54 -32.64
C ASN A 69 1.03 -16.29 -31.58
N TYR A 70 1.33 -15.51 -30.54
CA TYR A 70 0.40 -15.26 -29.45
C TYR A 70 -0.38 -13.98 -29.69
N LYS A 71 -1.66 -14.00 -29.36
CA LYS A 71 -2.52 -12.82 -29.42
C LYS A 71 -2.33 -11.99 -28.16
N VAL A 72 -2.02 -10.70 -28.34
CA VAL A 72 -1.98 -9.74 -27.22
C VAL A 72 -3.40 -9.46 -26.75
N VAL A 73 -3.63 -9.63 -25.45
CA VAL A 73 -4.92 -9.37 -24.78
C VAL A 73 -4.74 -8.55 -23.51
N ASN A 74 -5.84 -8.06 -22.97
CA ASN A 74 -5.88 -7.45 -21.64
C ASN A 74 -6.35 -8.49 -20.63
N VAL A 75 -5.60 -8.64 -19.53
CA VAL A 75 -5.92 -9.56 -18.45
C VAL A 75 -6.09 -8.76 -17.17
N THR A 76 -7.20 -9.00 -16.48
CA THR A 76 -7.42 -8.46 -15.14
C THR A 76 -6.87 -9.44 -14.11
N GLY A 77 -6.01 -8.95 -13.23
CA GLY A 77 -5.46 -9.75 -12.13
C GLY A 77 -6.45 -10.00 -11.02
N ILE A 78 -6.17 -11.04 -10.24
CA ILE A 78 -6.81 -11.29 -8.95
C ILE A 78 -5.95 -10.58 -7.90
N CYS A 79 -6.42 -9.44 -7.42
CA CYS A 79 -5.67 -8.58 -6.52
C CYS A 79 -6.15 -8.68 -5.07
N ARG A 80 -5.19 -8.71 -4.15
CA ARG A 80 -5.42 -8.71 -2.71
C ARG A 80 -4.69 -7.52 -2.09
N GLY A 81 -5.46 -6.58 -1.53
CA GLY A 81 -4.93 -5.46 -0.78
C GLY A 81 -4.25 -5.89 0.52
N PHE A 82 -3.30 -5.08 0.98
CA PHE A 82 -2.65 -5.21 2.28
C PHE A 82 -3.30 -4.28 3.30
N GLU A 83 -3.34 -4.71 4.55
CA GLU A 83 -3.60 -3.82 5.69
C GLU A 83 -2.36 -2.96 5.92
N ASN A 84 -2.40 -1.73 5.44
CA ASN A 84 -1.28 -0.79 5.52
C ASN A 84 -1.80 0.62 5.79
N GLU A 85 -1.24 1.28 6.78
CA GLU A 85 -1.64 2.63 7.22
C GLU A 85 -1.61 3.63 6.06
N ARG A 86 -0.52 3.61 5.27
CA ARG A 86 -0.35 4.50 4.11
C ARG A 86 -1.43 4.26 3.05
N CYS A 87 -1.74 3.00 2.77
CA CYS A 87 -2.69 2.59 1.73
C CYS A 87 -4.16 2.78 2.12
N CYS A 88 -4.42 2.96 3.42
CA CYS A 88 -5.72 3.21 3.99
C CYS A 88 -5.85 4.62 4.57
N THR A 89 -4.97 5.54 4.20
CA THR A 89 -5.08 6.96 4.53
C THR A 89 -5.67 7.73 3.35
N GLU A 90 -6.57 8.67 3.65
CA GLU A 90 -7.18 9.56 2.67
C GLU A 90 -6.10 10.27 1.83
N LYS A 91 -6.38 10.46 0.53
CA LYS A 91 -5.48 11.08 -0.45
C LYS A 91 -4.21 10.30 -0.76
N HIS A 92 -4.09 9.05 -0.30
CA HIS A 92 -3.12 8.13 -0.89
C HIS A 92 -3.39 7.98 -2.39
N THR A 93 -2.31 7.89 -3.17
CA THR A 93 -2.35 7.74 -4.62
C THR A 93 -1.85 6.34 -4.98
N GLY A 94 -2.54 5.64 -5.86
CA GLY A 94 -2.21 4.27 -6.25
C GLY A 94 -3.37 3.35 -5.97
N ALA A 95 -3.10 2.06 -5.77
CA ALA A 95 -4.13 1.12 -5.38
C ALA A 95 -4.55 1.30 -3.92
N SER A 96 -5.82 1.03 -3.64
CA SER A 96 -6.31 0.98 -2.27
C SER A 96 -5.82 -0.28 -1.57
N GLY A 97 -5.45 -0.14 -0.29
CA GLY A 97 -5.19 -1.28 0.57
C GLY A 97 -6.45 -2.05 0.95
N ASP A 98 -6.28 -3.04 1.81
CA ASP A 98 -7.40 -3.71 2.48
C ASP A 98 -7.73 -2.99 3.79
N CYS A 99 -8.72 -2.11 3.77
CA CYS A 99 -9.08 -1.28 4.92
C CYS A 99 -10.25 -1.84 5.73
N ARG A 100 -10.67 -3.10 5.53
CA ARG A 100 -11.85 -3.67 6.21
C ARG A 100 -11.73 -3.70 7.74
N ASN A 101 -10.51 -3.82 8.24
CA ASN A 101 -10.18 -3.92 9.66
C ASN A 101 -9.74 -2.56 10.25
N LEU A 102 -9.85 -1.48 9.48
CA LEU A 102 -9.66 -0.12 9.99
C LEU A 102 -10.80 0.24 10.93
N VAL A 103 -10.45 0.77 12.09
CA VAL A 103 -11.37 1.37 13.04
C VAL A 103 -11.00 2.83 13.29
N MET A 104 -12.00 3.66 13.55
CA MET A 104 -11.83 5.10 13.69
C MET A 104 -12.46 5.63 14.97
N ASN A 105 -11.80 6.60 15.60
CA ASN A 105 -12.35 7.38 16.69
C ASN A 105 -12.36 8.87 16.30
N ASN A 106 -13.54 9.34 15.89
CA ASN A 106 -13.70 10.72 15.40
C ASN A 106 -13.52 11.76 16.51
N LYS A 107 -13.72 11.39 17.79
CA LYS A 107 -13.55 12.31 18.92
C LYS A 107 -12.07 12.57 19.22
N THR A 108 -11.23 11.54 19.13
CA THR A 108 -9.79 11.66 19.36
C THR A 108 -8.99 11.86 18.08
N LYS A 109 -9.64 11.84 16.91
CA LYS A 109 -9.01 11.87 15.59
C LYS A 109 -7.93 10.78 15.44
N LYS A 110 -8.32 9.53 15.71
CA LYS A 110 -7.38 8.40 15.62
C LYS A 110 -7.92 7.27 14.76
N CYS A 111 -6.99 6.55 14.16
CA CYS A 111 -7.20 5.35 13.37
C CYS A 111 -6.35 4.21 13.92
N ALA A 112 -6.84 2.99 13.79
CA ALA A 112 -6.08 1.79 14.13
C ALA A 112 -6.55 0.62 13.25
N PHE A 113 -5.66 -0.35 13.01
CA PHE A 113 -6.07 -1.66 12.54
C PHE A 113 -6.34 -2.59 13.70
N VAL A 114 -7.43 -3.35 13.59
CA VAL A 114 -7.82 -4.33 14.59
C VAL A 114 -8.20 -5.63 13.90
N ALA A 115 -7.58 -6.73 14.32
CA ALA A 115 -7.87 -8.04 13.75
C ALA A 115 -9.35 -8.40 13.94
N ASN A 116 -10.02 -8.73 12.84
CA ASN A 116 -11.43 -9.12 12.83
C ASN A 116 -12.35 -8.04 13.45
N ALA A 117 -12.21 -6.81 12.98
CA ALA A 117 -12.89 -5.64 13.53
C ALA A 117 -14.43 -5.78 13.57
N SER A 118 -15.03 -6.55 12.65
CA SER A 118 -16.46 -6.83 12.63
C SER A 118 -16.95 -7.65 13.83
N ASN A 119 -16.06 -8.43 14.45
CA ASN A 119 -16.38 -9.34 15.57
C ASN A 119 -15.69 -8.92 16.87
N CYS A 120 -15.12 -7.72 16.91
CA CYS A 120 -14.34 -7.19 18.02
C CYS A 120 -15.20 -6.30 18.93
N SER A 121 -15.06 -6.42 20.25
CA SER A 121 -15.57 -5.42 21.18
C SER A 121 -14.61 -4.24 21.21
N LEU A 122 -15.01 -3.14 20.57
CA LEU A 122 -14.19 -1.93 20.49
C LEU A 122 -14.38 -1.05 21.74
N PRO A 123 -13.32 -0.37 22.21
CA PRO A 123 -13.45 0.61 23.28
C PRO A 123 -14.40 1.74 22.88
N PHE A 124 -15.00 2.39 23.90
CA PHE A 124 -16.00 3.42 23.66
C PHE A 124 -15.52 4.53 22.71
N GLY A 125 -16.33 4.82 21.69
CA GLY A 125 -16.07 5.86 20.69
C GLY A 125 -15.29 5.41 19.45
N TRP A 126 -14.83 4.16 19.42
CA TRP A 126 -14.26 3.55 18.21
C TRP A 126 -15.36 2.92 17.36
N LEU A 127 -15.23 3.08 16.03
CA LEU A 127 -16.19 2.61 15.04
C LEU A 127 -15.47 1.68 14.06
N ALA A 128 -16.03 0.49 13.86
CA ALA A 128 -15.65 -0.40 12.76
C ALA A 128 -16.26 0.07 11.44
N MET A 129 -15.76 -0.48 10.33
CA MET A 129 -16.35 -0.29 9.02
C MET A 129 -17.82 -0.72 9.02
N PRO A 130 -18.77 0.12 8.56
CA PRO A 130 -20.16 -0.28 8.39
C PRO A 130 -20.29 -1.42 7.35
N GLU A 131 -21.24 -2.33 7.54
CA GLU A 131 -21.41 -3.52 6.67
C GLU A 131 -21.57 -3.19 5.18
N ASN A 132 -22.18 -2.04 4.87
CA ASN A 132 -22.45 -1.61 3.49
C ASN A 132 -21.38 -0.65 2.93
N ALA A 133 -20.31 -0.36 3.67
CA ALA A 133 -19.24 0.51 3.21
C ALA A 133 -18.26 -0.27 2.31
N SER A 134 -17.79 0.37 1.25
CA SER A 134 -16.66 -0.16 0.47
C SER A 134 -15.37 0.01 1.26
N GLN A 135 -14.55 -1.04 1.32
CA GLN A 135 -13.22 -0.98 1.92
C GLN A 135 -12.34 0.12 1.31
N SER A 136 -12.53 0.44 0.02
CA SER A 136 -11.79 1.53 -0.66
C SER A 136 -12.27 2.93 -0.26
N MET A 137 -13.43 3.05 0.37
CA MET A 137 -14.03 4.31 0.82
C MET A 137 -13.94 4.48 2.34
N TRP A 138 -13.73 3.39 3.07
CA TRP A 138 -13.48 3.40 4.51
C TRP A 138 -11.98 3.57 4.76
N VAL A 139 -11.53 4.82 4.66
CA VAL A 139 -10.13 5.21 4.85
C VAL A 139 -9.98 6.16 6.03
N CYS A 140 -8.81 6.13 6.64
CA CYS A 140 -8.42 7.03 7.73
C CYS A 140 -8.30 8.46 7.18
N PRO A 141 -9.02 9.45 7.74
CA PRO A 141 -8.87 10.84 7.32
C PRO A 141 -7.43 11.32 7.47
N ILE A 142 -6.98 12.20 6.57
CA ILE A 142 -5.58 12.65 6.54
C ILE A 142 -5.16 13.43 7.79
N ASP A 143 -6.11 13.99 8.54
CA ASP A 143 -5.86 14.72 9.78
C ASP A 143 -5.97 13.86 11.05
N TYR A 144 -6.04 12.53 10.91
CA TYR A 144 -6.12 11.58 12.02
C TYR A 144 -4.77 10.89 12.23
N ASP A 145 -4.44 10.62 13.50
CA ASP A 145 -3.21 9.92 13.86
C ASP A 145 -3.44 8.40 13.88
N TRP A 146 -2.47 7.64 13.35
CA TRP A 146 -2.44 6.19 13.50
C TRP A 146 -1.98 5.79 14.91
N THR A 147 -2.60 4.74 15.45
CA THR A 147 -2.29 4.23 16.78
C THR A 147 -2.50 2.72 16.85
N LEU A 148 -2.02 2.11 17.94
CA LEU A 148 -2.28 0.71 18.24
C LEU A 148 -3.53 0.60 19.10
N LEU A 149 -4.41 -0.32 18.73
CA LEU A 149 -5.62 -0.63 19.48
C LEU A 149 -5.78 -2.15 19.55
N ASN A 150 -6.10 -2.66 20.73
CA ASN A 150 -6.46 -4.05 20.92
C ASN A 150 -7.95 -4.15 21.19
N CYS A 151 -8.58 -5.21 20.68
CA CYS A 151 -9.90 -5.63 21.13
C CYS A 151 -9.90 -5.90 22.63
N THR A 152 -11.06 -5.67 23.25
CA THR A 152 -11.36 -6.13 24.61
C THR A 152 -12.20 -7.39 24.60
#